data_AF-A0A437A4S7-F1
#
_entry.id   AF-A0A437A4S7-F1
#
_cell.length_a   1.000
_cell.length_b   1.000
_cell.length_c   1.000
_cell.angle_alpha   90.00
_cell.angle_beta   90.00
_cell.angle_gamma   90.00
#
_symmetry.space_group_name_H-M   'P 1'
#
loop_
_entity.id
_entity.type
_entity.pdbx_description
1 polymer ?
#
loop_
_entity_poly.entity_id
_entity_poly.type
_entity_poly.pdbx_seq_one_letter_code
_entity_poly.pdbx_strand_id
1 'polypeptide(L)'
;MYKIAIGEGISGKEQIDDVDVTRGDGGKWRINYWFGGDTDPEGNKTVEYLLTRGTPYRDVNIRHRALGSLLHVIQDSYAKGHTRRSGVSNEGGYLHLGPIKTFHCYHGQNEHAHTEFDTFDTDNIQVSNLENFNPFWGARSAIDACTRIIKLWMSGTKWGEQNGPLSVLEEVFTLAEDVTAGDNDI
;
A
#
# COMPACT_ATOMS: atom_id res chain seq x y z
N MET A 1 5.31 -3.96 7.20
CA MET A 1 4.86 -5.07 6.33
C MET A 1 6.00 -5.78 5.60
N TYR A 2 6.77 -5.12 4.72
CA TYR A 2 7.83 -5.80 3.95
C TYR A 2 8.82 -6.60 4.82
N LYS A 3 9.35 -6.01 5.91
CA LYS A 3 10.24 -6.69 6.86
C LYS A 3 9.66 -8.02 7.39
N ILE A 4 8.34 -8.07 7.66
CA ILE A 4 7.65 -9.30 8.08
C ILE A 4 7.63 -10.32 6.94
N ALA A 5 7.33 -9.87 5.72
CA ALA A 5 7.25 -10.73 4.53
C ALA A 5 8.57 -11.48 4.23
N ILE A 6 9.71 -10.87 4.52
CA ILE A 6 11.04 -11.50 4.38
C ILE A 6 11.61 -12.05 5.69
N GLY A 7 10.91 -11.91 6.82
CA GLY A 7 11.36 -12.37 8.14
C GLY A 7 12.54 -11.57 8.72
N GLU A 8 12.63 -10.27 8.42
CA GLU A 8 13.68 -9.38 8.90
C GLU A 8 13.26 -8.65 10.19
N GLY A 9 13.61 -9.24 11.33
CA GLY A 9 13.51 -8.58 12.65
C GLY A 9 12.08 -8.36 13.19
N ILE A 10 11.04 -8.79 12.46
CA ILE A 10 9.64 -8.75 12.90
C ILE A 10 8.98 -10.06 12.47
N SER A 11 8.40 -10.79 13.42
CA SER A 11 7.80 -12.11 13.21
C SER A 11 6.28 -12.07 13.01
N GLY A 12 5.63 -11.00 13.46
CA GLY A 12 4.17 -10.87 13.54
C GLY A 12 3.62 -11.05 14.97
N LYS A 13 4.41 -11.63 15.88
CA LYS A 13 3.99 -11.88 17.27
C LYS A 13 4.22 -10.70 18.20
N GLU A 14 4.98 -9.72 17.74
CA GLU A 14 5.24 -8.48 18.48
C GLU A 14 3.92 -7.72 18.66
N GLN A 15 3.76 -7.04 19.80
CA GLN A 15 2.67 -6.08 19.95
C GLN A 15 2.90 -4.94 18.97
N ILE A 16 1.80 -4.39 18.46
CA ILE A 16 1.83 -3.26 17.55
C ILE A 16 2.65 -2.13 18.20
N ASP A 17 2.45 -1.86 19.50
CA ASP A 17 3.17 -0.79 20.21
C ASP A 17 4.69 -0.96 20.33
N ASP A 18 5.19 -2.19 20.18
CA ASP A 18 6.61 -2.52 20.29
C ASP A 18 7.34 -2.45 18.94
N VAL A 19 6.62 -2.20 17.84
CA VAL A 19 7.23 -2.13 16.50
C VAL A 19 7.84 -0.76 16.24
N ASP A 20 9.16 -0.70 16.23
CA ASP A 20 9.92 0.47 15.80
C ASP A 20 9.85 0.66 14.27
N VAL A 21 9.56 1.91 13.86
CA VAL A 21 9.54 2.34 12.47
C VAL A 21 10.60 3.42 12.27
N THR A 22 11.56 3.16 11.38
CA THR A 22 12.59 4.15 11.01
C THR A 22 12.30 4.64 9.59
N ARG A 23 12.25 5.96 9.41
CA ARG A 23 12.20 6.63 8.10
C ARG A 23 13.57 6.59 7.42
N GLY A 24 13.61 6.79 6.10
CA GLY A 24 14.87 6.91 5.35
C GLY A 24 15.78 8.05 5.81
N ASP A 25 15.20 9.10 6.41
CA ASP A 25 15.92 10.25 7.02
C ASP A 25 16.45 9.96 8.45
N GLY A 26 16.25 8.74 8.97
CA GLY A 26 16.64 8.37 10.33
C GLY A 26 15.64 8.75 11.42
N GLY A 27 14.53 9.40 11.07
CA GLY A 27 13.44 9.68 11.99
C GLY A 27 12.81 8.40 12.55
N LYS A 28 12.65 8.33 13.87
CA LYS A 28 12.05 7.17 14.55
C LYS A 28 10.60 7.48 14.94
N TRP A 29 9.71 6.62 14.50
CA TRP A 29 8.30 6.60 14.87
C TRP A 29 7.97 5.24 15.46
N ARG A 30 6.91 5.20 16.25
CA ARG A 30 6.28 3.95 16.61
C ARG A 30 4.94 3.89 15.93
N ILE A 31 4.55 2.70 15.51
CA ILE A 31 3.25 2.50 14.88
C ILE A 31 2.10 2.81 15.85
N ASN A 32 2.36 2.80 17.18
CA ASN A 32 1.40 3.16 18.23
C ASN A 32 0.80 4.58 18.13
N TYR A 33 1.42 5.48 17.38
CA TYR A 33 0.81 6.78 17.06
C TYR A 33 -0.54 6.63 16.33
N TRP A 34 -0.75 5.50 15.66
CA TRP A 34 -1.96 5.21 14.89
C TRP A 34 -2.87 4.16 15.53
N PHE A 35 -2.44 3.53 16.64
CA PHE A 35 -3.16 2.45 17.30
C PHE A 35 -3.28 2.73 18.80
N GLY A 36 -4.36 3.41 19.19
CA GLY A 36 -4.67 3.80 20.56
C GLY A 36 -5.62 2.84 21.28
N GLY A 37 -6.09 3.25 22.46
CA GLY A 37 -7.13 2.52 23.21
C GLY A 37 -8.55 2.67 22.61
N ASP A 38 -8.71 3.58 21.65
CA ASP A 38 -9.93 3.89 20.93
C ASP A 38 -9.92 3.38 19.46
N THR A 39 -8.88 2.62 19.08
CA THR A 39 -8.76 2.03 17.74
C THR A 39 -9.04 0.53 17.78
N ASP A 40 -9.39 -0.04 16.62
CA ASP A 40 -9.54 -1.48 16.45
C ASP A 40 -8.76 -1.95 15.20
N PRO A 41 -7.61 -2.64 15.36
CA PRO A 41 -7.06 -3.14 16.62
C PRO A 41 -6.48 -2.05 17.53
N GLU A 42 -6.40 -2.34 18.84
CA GLU A 42 -5.63 -1.54 19.80
C GLU A 42 -4.12 -1.82 19.68
N GLY A 43 -3.29 -0.90 20.15
CA GLY A 43 -1.83 -1.02 20.16
C GLY A 43 -1.27 -2.24 20.92
N ASN A 44 -2.00 -2.73 21.93
CA ASN A 44 -1.64 -3.93 22.70
C ASN A 44 -1.87 -5.25 21.95
N LYS A 45 -2.51 -5.22 20.77
CA LYS A 45 -2.69 -6.40 19.92
C LYS A 45 -1.42 -6.71 19.16
N THR A 46 -1.29 -7.93 18.67
CA THR A 46 -0.13 -8.33 17.86
C THR A 46 -0.27 -7.86 16.42
N VAL A 47 0.86 -7.76 15.70
CA VAL A 47 0.83 -7.49 14.26
C VAL A 47 0.11 -8.62 13.48
N GLU A 48 0.18 -9.85 13.96
CA GLU A 48 -0.62 -10.97 13.45
C GLU A 48 -2.11 -10.72 13.62
N TYR A 49 -2.55 -10.18 14.76
CA TYR A 49 -3.95 -9.79 14.95
C TYR A 49 -4.36 -8.67 13.99
N LEU A 50 -3.49 -7.68 13.75
CA LEU A 50 -3.74 -6.65 12.73
C LEU A 50 -3.97 -7.25 11.34
N LEU A 51 -3.21 -8.27 10.96
CA LEU A 51 -3.27 -8.90 9.63
C LEU A 51 -4.37 -9.96 9.47
N THR A 52 -4.94 -10.47 10.58
CA THR A 52 -5.89 -11.60 10.57
C THR A 52 -7.23 -11.28 11.23
N ARG A 53 -7.30 -10.21 12.02
CA ARG A 53 -8.43 -9.86 12.89
C ARG A 53 -8.85 -11.00 13.83
N GLY A 54 -7.91 -11.86 14.21
CA GLY A 54 -8.18 -13.05 15.02
C GLY A 54 -9.00 -14.12 14.30
N THR A 55 -9.19 -14.00 12.98
CA THR A 55 -9.93 -14.98 12.19
C THR A 55 -9.16 -16.31 12.20
N PRO A 56 -9.79 -17.43 12.58
CA PRO A 56 -9.14 -18.73 12.57
C PRO A 56 -8.94 -19.21 11.13
N TYR A 57 -7.69 -19.26 10.69
CA TYR A 57 -7.30 -19.84 9.41
C TYR A 57 -6.57 -21.16 9.61
N ARG A 58 -6.75 -22.08 8.67
CA ARG A 58 -5.89 -23.26 8.55
C ARG A 58 -4.57 -22.82 7.90
N ASP A 59 -3.45 -23.04 8.58
CA ASP A 59 -2.09 -22.81 8.09
C ASP A 59 -1.80 -21.34 7.66
N VAL A 60 -2.14 -20.38 8.52
CA VAL A 60 -1.91 -18.96 8.24
C VAL A 60 -0.43 -18.67 7.98
N ASN A 61 -0.14 -18.07 6.82
CA ASN A 61 1.20 -17.59 6.50
C ASN A 61 1.25 -16.06 6.66
N ILE A 62 1.67 -15.62 7.84
CA ILE A 62 1.76 -14.18 8.17
C ILE A 62 2.71 -13.41 7.25
N ARG A 63 3.76 -14.06 6.75
CA ARG A 63 4.68 -13.43 5.80
C ARG A 63 3.98 -13.12 4.47
N HIS A 64 3.19 -14.05 3.95
CA HIS A 64 2.42 -13.82 2.72
C HIS A 64 1.28 -12.84 2.93
N ARG A 65 0.60 -12.87 4.08
CA ARG A 65 -0.40 -11.84 4.45
C ARG A 65 0.22 -10.45 4.49
N ALA A 66 1.38 -10.30 5.12
CA ALA A 66 2.09 -9.03 5.17
C ALA A 66 2.50 -8.52 3.77
N LEU A 67 2.95 -9.42 2.88
CA LEU A 67 3.23 -9.06 1.50
C LEU A 67 1.95 -8.59 0.80
N GLY A 68 0.86 -9.36 0.88
CA GLY A 68 -0.42 -9.00 0.28
C GLY A 68 -0.94 -7.65 0.76
N SER A 69 -0.88 -7.38 2.07
CA SER A 69 -1.24 -6.08 2.64
C SER A 69 -0.38 -4.94 2.11
N LEU A 70 0.93 -5.15 1.91
CA LEU A 70 1.79 -4.14 1.31
C LEU A 70 1.40 -3.84 -0.14
N LEU A 71 1.19 -4.89 -0.95
CA LEU A 71 0.80 -4.74 -2.35
C LEU A 71 -0.55 -4.01 -2.47
N HIS A 72 -1.49 -4.31 -1.58
CA HIS A 72 -2.77 -3.64 -1.52
C HIS A 72 -2.62 -2.12 -1.27
N VAL A 73 -1.83 -1.71 -0.28
CA VAL A 73 -1.62 -0.27 -0.01
C VAL A 73 -0.92 0.44 -1.19
N ILE A 74 -0.03 -0.25 -1.91
CA ILE A 74 0.55 0.29 -3.15
C ILE A 74 -0.54 0.51 -4.20
N GLN A 75 -1.44 -0.46 -4.40
CA GLN A 75 -2.55 -0.35 -5.37
C GLN A 75 -3.47 0.83 -5.02
N ASP A 76 -3.91 0.92 -3.76
CA ASP A 76 -4.74 2.03 -3.26
C ASP A 76 -4.06 3.38 -3.46
N SER A 77 -2.73 3.44 -3.33
CA SER A 77 -1.98 4.68 -3.56
C SER A 77 -2.08 5.21 -5.00
N TYR A 78 -2.43 4.36 -5.97
CA TYR A 78 -2.62 4.73 -7.38
C TYR A 78 -4.09 4.75 -7.81
N ALA A 79 -4.99 4.21 -7.00
CA ALA A 79 -6.42 4.16 -7.28
C ALA A 79 -7.06 5.54 -7.10
N LYS A 80 -7.83 5.99 -8.10
CA LYS A 80 -8.46 7.32 -8.10
C LYS A 80 -9.39 7.54 -6.91
N GLY A 81 -10.15 6.51 -6.52
CA GLY A 81 -11.08 6.59 -5.37
C GLY A 81 -10.38 6.72 -4.01
N HIS A 82 -9.08 6.41 -3.93
CA HIS A 82 -8.30 6.38 -2.69
C HIS A 82 -7.26 7.49 -2.61
N THR A 83 -6.78 7.99 -3.75
CA THR A 83 -5.67 8.93 -3.77
C THR A 83 -5.78 9.95 -4.90
N ARG A 84 -5.60 11.23 -4.57
CA ARG A 84 -5.33 12.29 -5.54
C ARG A 84 -3.82 12.44 -5.72
N ARG A 85 -3.36 12.34 -6.97
CA ARG A 85 -1.95 12.58 -7.36
C ARG A 85 -1.82 13.82 -8.25
N SER A 86 -0.72 14.52 -8.09
CA SER A 86 -0.29 15.61 -8.98
C SER A 86 0.28 15.05 -10.27
N GLY A 87 0.20 15.80 -11.38
CA GLY A 87 0.84 15.44 -12.65
C GLY A 87 0.28 14.15 -13.27
N VAL A 88 -0.44 14.29 -14.38
CA VAL A 88 -0.90 13.14 -15.16
C VAL A 88 -0.32 13.28 -16.56
N SER A 89 0.60 12.39 -16.92
CA SER A 89 1.06 12.28 -18.30
C SER A 89 0.50 11.02 -18.94
N ASN A 90 0.31 11.07 -20.26
CA ASN A 90 -0.06 9.91 -21.05
C ASN A 90 1.13 9.57 -21.93
N GLU A 91 1.99 8.69 -21.42
CA GLU A 91 3.18 8.20 -22.08
C GLU A 91 3.04 6.69 -22.26
N GLY A 92 3.46 6.16 -23.42
CA GLY A 92 3.36 4.72 -23.67
C GLY A 92 1.92 4.16 -23.71
N GLY A 93 0.89 5.00 -23.82
CA GLY A 93 -0.51 4.58 -23.97
C GLY A 93 -1.26 4.36 -22.65
N TYR A 94 -0.69 4.77 -21.51
CA TYR A 94 -1.36 4.72 -20.21
C TYR A 94 -1.01 5.93 -19.33
N LEU A 95 -1.80 6.13 -18.28
CA LEU A 95 -1.63 7.25 -17.37
C LEU A 95 -0.48 7.01 -16.40
N HIS A 96 0.49 7.93 -16.39
CA HIS A 96 1.51 8.04 -15.36
C HIS A 96 1.07 9.08 -14.33
N LEU A 97 1.05 8.68 -13.06
CA LEU A 97 0.63 9.53 -11.96
C LEU A 97 1.87 10.01 -11.19
N GLY A 98 1.95 11.31 -10.94
CA GLY A 98 3.03 11.91 -10.16
C GLY A 98 2.85 11.76 -8.64
N PRO A 99 3.47 12.64 -7.84
CA PRO A 99 3.43 12.60 -6.38
C PRO A 99 2.03 12.70 -5.78
N ILE A 100 1.85 12.10 -4.61
CA ILE A 100 0.59 12.09 -3.85
C ILE A 100 0.30 13.48 -3.30
N LYS A 101 -0.89 13.99 -3.60
CA LYS A 101 -1.41 15.25 -3.08
C LYS A 101 -2.35 15.04 -1.89
N THR A 102 -3.20 14.01 -1.95
CA THR A 102 -4.22 13.74 -0.92
C THR A 102 -4.53 12.24 -0.86
N PHE A 103 -4.70 11.70 0.34
CA PHE A 103 -5.35 10.41 0.55
C PHE A 103 -6.82 10.63 0.89
N HIS A 104 -7.70 9.90 0.24
CA HIS A 104 -9.13 9.94 0.49
C HIS A 104 -9.50 8.96 1.61
N CYS A 105 -10.39 9.38 2.50
CA CYS A 105 -10.99 8.56 3.53
C CYS A 105 -12.40 8.16 3.08
N TYR A 106 -12.72 6.87 3.20
CA TYR A 106 -14.06 6.33 2.90
C TYR A 106 -15.19 6.97 3.73
N HIS A 107 -14.89 7.38 4.96
CA HIS A 107 -15.90 7.93 5.85
C HIS A 107 -16.41 9.27 5.31
N GLY A 108 -17.66 9.27 4.84
CA GLY A 108 -18.30 10.44 4.26
C GLY A 108 -18.11 10.61 2.76
N GLN A 109 -17.52 9.65 2.05
CA GLN A 109 -17.43 9.69 0.58
C GLN A 109 -18.81 9.56 -0.06
N ASN A 110 -18.92 10.13 -1.27
CA ASN A 110 -20.07 9.89 -2.13
C ASN A 110 -19.99 8.46 -2.72
N GLU A 111 -20.80 7.55 -2.18
CA GLU A 111 -20.87 6.13 -2.61
C GLU A 111 -21.11 5.97 -4.11
N HIS A 112 -21.82 6.90 -4.75
CA HIS A 112 -22.10 6.84 -6.18
C HIS A 112 -20.84 7.15 -7.02
N ALA A 113 -20.08 8.18 -6.65
CA ALA A 113 -18.83 8.54 -7.32
C ALA A 113 -17.76 7.46 -7.10
N HIS A 114 -17.73 6.85 -5.92
CA HIS A 114 -16.85 5.73 -5.59
C HIS A 114 -17.15 4.50 -6.47
N THR A 115 -18.42 4.12 -6.58
CA THR A 115 -18.85 2.99 -7.43
C THR A 115 -18.46 3.18 -8.89
N GLU A 116 -18.57 4.40 -9.44
CA GLU A 116 -18.24 4.70 -10.84
C GLU A 116 -16.79 4.32 -11.20
N PHE A 117 -15.84 4.53 -10.28
CA PHE A 117 -14.43 4.23 -10.51
C PHE A 117 -14.04 2.79 -10.16
N ASP A 118 -14.91 2.04 -9.49
CA ASP A 118 -14.68 0.65 -9.09
C ASP A 118 -15.42 -0.37 -9.99
N THR A 119 -16.40 0.06 -10.77
CA THR A 119 -17.08 -0.81 -11.74
C THR A 119 -16.40 -0.84 -13.10
N PHE A 120 -15.87 -2.01 -13.48
CA PHE A 120 -15.36 -2.28 -14.82
C PHE A 120 -15.71 -3.70 -15.27
N ASP A 121 -15.92 -3.87 -16.57
CA ASP A 121 -16.12 -5.19 -17.17
C ASP A 121 -14.80 -5.97 -17.15
N THR A 122 -14.71 -6.95 -16.25
CA THR A 122 -13.55 -7.82 -16.11
C THR A 122 -13.53 -9.00 -17.07
N ASP A 123 -14.64 -9.29 -17.77
CA ASP A 123 -14.79 -10.52 -18.54
C ASP A 123 -13.79 -10.61 -19.70
N ASN A 124 -13.29 -9.46 -20.15
CA ASN A 124 -12.32 -9.33 -21.23
C ASN A 124 -10.88 -9.01 -20.76
N ILE A 125 -10.64 -8.94 -19.44
CA ILE A 125 -9.29 -8.67 -18.91
C ILE A 125 -8.47 -9.96 -18.91
N GLN A 126 -7.47 -10.02 -19.77
CA GLN A 126 -6.45 -11.06 -19.70
C GLN A 126 -5.35 -10.57 -18.75
N VAL A 127 -5.26 -11.18 -17.56
CA VAL A 127 -4.28 -10.79 -16.52
C VAL A 127 -2.82 -10.85 -16.98
N SER A 128 -2.51 -11.67 -18.00
CA SER A 128 -1.19 -11.76 -18.62
C SER A 128 -0.92 -10.69 -19.67
N ASN A 129 -1.94 -9.96 -20.11
CA ASN A 129 -1.83 -8.89 -21.09
C ASN A 129 -1.86 -7.54 -20.40
N LEU A 130 -0.67 -6.96 -20.24
CA LEU A 130 -0.50 -5.68 -19.55
C LEU A 130 -1.30 -4.54 -20.19
N GLU A 131 -1.52 -4.58 -21.51
CA GLU A 131 -2.23 -3.54 -22.25
C GLU A 131 -3.73 -3.50 -21.91
N ASN A 132 -4.30 -4.60 -21.41
CA ASN A 132 -5.68 -4.61 -20.91
C ASN A 132 -5.86 -3.72 -19.67
N PHE A 133 -4.77 -3.30 -19.03
CA PHE A 133 -4.82 -2.41 -17.87
C PHE A 133 -4.62 -0.93 -18.18
N ASN A 134 -4.25 -0.58 -19.42
CA ASN A 134 -4.03 0.81 -19.83
C ASN A 134 -5.25 1.73 -19.63
N PRO A 135 -6.50 1.27 -19.82
CA PRO A 135 -7.68 2.10 -19.57
C PRO A 135 -7.91 2.44 -18.10
N PHE A 136 -7.33 1.68 -17.17
CA PHE A 136 -7.56 1.85 -15.73
C PHE A 136 -6.59 2.86 -15.13
N TRP A 137 -7.16 3.81 -14.40
CA TRP A 137 -6.41 4.87 -13.74
C TRP A 137 -5.35 4.30 -12.78
N GLY A 138 -4.07 4.61 -13.04
CA GLY A 138 -2.96 4.23 -12.17
C GLY A 138 -2.63 2.72 -12.13
N ALA A 139 -3.40 1.86 -12.80
CA ALA A 139 -3.22 0.41 -12.70
C ALA A 139 -1.85 -0.05 -13.21
N ARG A 140 -1.36 0.53 -14.30
CA ARG A 140 -0.02 0.24 -14.84
C ARG A 140 1.09 0.58 -13.85
N SER A 141 1.05 1.77 -13.26
CA SER A 141 2.01 2.18 -12.23
C SER A 141 1.94 1.29 -10.99
N ALA A 142 0.74 0.90 -10.56
CA ALA A 142 0.56 -0.04 -9.45
C ALA A 142 1.15 -1.43 -9.76
N ILE A 143 0.91 -1.97 -10.95
CA ILE A 143 1.46 -3.25 -11.40
C ILE A 143 2.99 -3.20 -11.44
N ASP A 144 3.57 -2.14 -11.99
CA ASP A 144 5.02 -1.97 -12.07
C ASP A 144 5.66 -1.89 -10.66
N ALA A 145 5.08 -1.07 -9.78
CA ALA A 145 5.54 -0.95 -8.39
C ALA A 145 5.42 -2.28 -7.62
N CYS A 146 4.27 -2.95 -7.71
CA CYS A 146 4.06 -4.27 -7.11
C CYS A 146 5.04 -5.31 -7.64
N THR A 147 5.30 -5.31 -8.95
CA THR A 147 6.26 -6.22 -9.59
C THR A 147 7.68 -6.00 -9.07
N ARG A 148 8.09 -4.74 -8.88
CA ARG A 148 9.39 -4.42 -8.26
C ARG A 148 9.48 -4.94 -6.83
N ILE A 149 8.45 -4.74 -6.01
CA ILE A 149 8.41 -5.25 -4.63
C ILE A 149 8.42 -6.79 -4.59
N ILE A 150 7.66 -7.47 -5.46
CA ILE A 150 7.65 -8.93 -5.54
C ILE A 150 9.03 -9.46 -5.91
N LYS A 151 9.72 -8.84 -6.89
CA LYS A 151 11.09 -9.23 -7.27
C LYS A 151 12.06 -9.12 -6.09
N LEU A 152 12.00 -8.02 -5.34
CA LEU A 152 12.83 -7.80 -4.14
C LEU A 152 12.50 -8.80 -3.02
N TRP A 153 11.22 -9.12 -2.83
CA TRP A 153 10.79 -10.14 -1.88
C TRP A 153 11.29 -11.53 -2.27
N MET A 154 11.18 -11.90 -3.55
CA MET A 154 11.66 -13.18 -4.08
C MET A 154 13.19 -13.33 -3.95
N SER A 155 13.94 -12.23 -4.07
CA SER A 155 15.40 -12.22 -3.85
C SER A 155 15.79 -12.14 -2.37
N GLY A 156 14.83 -11.93 -1.46
CA GLY A 156 15.11 -11.76 -0.03
C GLY A 156 15.89 -10.48 0.30
N THR A 157 15.82 -9.47 -0.57
CA THR A 157 16.54 -8.19 -0.42
C THR A 157 16.12 -7.49 0.87
N LYS A 158 17.09 -7.14 1.71
CA LYS A 158 16.85 -6.52 3.03
C LYS A 158 16.31 -5.10 2.88
N TRP A 159 15.61 -4.66 3.93
CA TRP A 159 14.93 -3.35 3.98
C TRP A 159 15.82 -2.17 3.59
N GLY A 160 17.02 -2.11 4.19
CA GLY A 160 17.97 -1.01 4.03
C GLY A 160 19.03 -1.20 2.95
N GLU A 161 18.90 -2.22 2.08
CA GLU A 161 19.83 -2.38 0.96
C GLU A 161 19.67 -1.25 -0.07
N GLN A 162 20.77 -0.90 -0.74
CA GLN A 162 20.76 0.09 -1.82
C GLN A 162 19.85 -0.39 -2.96
N ASN A 163 18.99 0.50 -3.47
CA ASN A 163 17.94 0.17 -4.44
C ASN A 163 16.97 -0.93 -3.95
N GLY A 164 16.87 -1.10 -2.62
CA GLY A 164 15.99 -2.05 -1.97
C GLY A 164 14.55 -1.54 -1.82
N PRO A 165 13.71 -2.24 -1.03
CA PRO A 165 12.29 -1.96 -0.90
C PRO A 165 11.99 -0.55 -0.39
N LEU A 166 12.85 0.01 0.48
CA LEU A 166 12.67 1.37 0.98
C LEU A 166 12.65 2.39 -0.18
N SER A 167 13.61 2.34 -1.09
CA SER A 167 13.67 3.26 -2.23
C SER A 167 12.45 3.15 -3.15
N VAL A 168 11.94 1.94 -3.37
CA VAL A 168 10.72 1.73 -4.18
C VAL A 168 9.51 2.36 -3.48
N LEU A 169 9.39 2.17 -2.17
CA LEU A 169 8.26 2.71 -1.41
C LEU A 169 8.34 4.23 -1.25
N GLU A 170 9.54 4.81 -1.12
CA GLU A 170 9.71 6.27 -1.12
C GLU A 170 9.31 6.88 -2.46
N GLU A 171 9.59 6.23 -3.58
CA GLU A 171 9.12 6.64 -4.90
C GLU A 171 7.58 6.53 -5.01
N VAL A 172 7.01 5.40 -4.61
CA VAL A 172 5.55 5.18 -4.66
C VAL A 172 4.80 6.21 -3.81
N PHE A 173 5.27 6.47 -2.58
CA PHE A 173 4.62 7.34 -1.59
C PHE A 173 5.20 8.75 -1.53
N THR A 174 5.90 9.20 -2.58
CA THR A 174 6.40 10.57 -2.67
C THR A 174 5.23 11.55 -2.57
N LEU A 175 5.34 12.54 -1.69
CA LEU A 175 4.35 13.60 -1.50
C LEU A 175 4.61 14.78 -2.43
N ALA A 176 3.54 15.40 -2.93
CA ALA A 176 3.62 16.66 -3.67
C ALA A 176 4.02 17.83 -2.74
N GLU A 177 4.59 18.89 -3.31
CA GLU A 177 4.93 20.11 -2.55
C GLU A 177 3.68 20.78 -1.94
N ASP A 178 2.54 20.65 -2.61
CA ASP A 178 1.24 21.18 -2.20
C ASP A 178 0.31 20.12 -1.58
N VAL A 179 0.89 19.13 -0.88
CA VAL A 179 0.15 18.08 -0.17
C VAL A 179 -0.88 18.65 0.80
N THR A 180 -2.06 18.04 0.84
CA THR A 180 -3.16 18.42 1.73
C THR A 180 -3.40 17.37 2.81
N ALA A 181 -4.18 17.73 3.83
CA ALA A 181 -4.77 16.74 4.73
C ALA A 181 -5.71 15.80 3.94
N GLY A 182 -5.97 14.62 4.52
CA GLY A 182 -6.92 13.69 3.94
C GLY A 182 -8.33 14.26 3.88
N ASP A 183 -9.06 13.94 2.81
CA ASP A 183 -10.42 14.40 2.54
C ASP A 183 -11.33 13.22 2.18
N ASN A 184 -12.59 13.49 1.87
CA ASN A 184 -13.57 12.52 1.36
C ASN A 184 -14.05 12.90 -0.06
N ASP A 185 -13.28 13.74 -0.76
CA ASP A 185 -13.64 14.33 -2.05
C ASP A 185 -12.87 13.66 -3.20
N ILE A 186 -13.52 12.74 -3.91
CA ILE A 186 -12.97 12.07 -5.12
C ILE A 186 -12.99 13.02 -6.32
#